data_AF-A0A370FZW7-F1
#
_entry.id   AF-A0A370FZW7-F1
#
_cell.length_a   1.000
_cell.length_b   1.000
_cell.length_c   1.000
_cell.angle_alpha   90.00
_cell.angle_beta   90.00
_cell.angle_gamma   90.00
#
_symmetry.space_group_name_H-M   'P 1'
#
loop_
_entity.id
_entity.type
_entity.pdbx_description
1 polymer ?
#
loop_
_entity_poly.entity_id
_entity_poly.type
_entity_poly.pdbx_seq_one_letter_code
_entity_poly.pdbx_strand_id
1 'polypeptide(L)'
;MTFPIWRAAIAGLALAGLVNGQAALAAGACTSSPAHEAFDVQGLKSELMVTALSCNMQDRYNAFVTRFRPKLLDEEGALNAYFRTTYGRGAQREHDDYITQLANVQSERGLKAGTAFCNQRAAMFDEVAVLESAQDLSRYAQAKDIIQPASYETCAAPERALHAEVRSRSRARAAHTTRATRS
;
A
#
# COMPACT_ATOMS: atom_id res chain seq x y z
N MET A 1 23.32 -59.84 40.30
CA MET A 1 22.41 -59.00 39.49
C MET A 1 23.21 -57.80 39.00
N THR A 2 23.20 -57.60 37.70
CA THR A 2 24.18 -56.92 36.85
C THR A 2 24.05 -55.39 36.88
N PHE A 3 25.17 -54.69 37.09
CA PHE A 3 25.33 -53.25 36.83
C PHE A 3 26.03 -53.05 35.49
N PRO A 4 25.44 -52.36 34.49
CA PRO A 4 26.18 -51.97 33.30
C PRO A 4 26.91 -50.64 33.54
N ILE A 5 28.23 -50.75 33.62
CA ILE A 5 29.16 -49.67 33.30
C ILE A 5 29.32 -49.72 31.78
N TRP A 6 28.96 -48.66 31.05
CA TRP A 6 29.52 -48.44 29.72
C TRP A 6 30.07 -47.02 29.59
N ARG A 7 31.36 -46.99 29.29
CA ARG A 7 32.20 -45.82 29.05
C ARG A 7 32.26 -45.65 27.52
N ALA A 8 32.06 -44.44 27.02
CA ALA A 8 32.67 -43.93 25.78
C ALA A 8 32.45 -42.40 25.75
N ALA A 9 33.41 -41.52 26.04
CA ALA A 9 34.67 -41.21 25.35
C ALA A 9 34.53 -40.08 24.30
N ILE A 10 34.92 -38.87 24.73
CA ILE A 10 35.88 -37.89 24.15
C ILE A 10 35.69 -37.33 22.71
N ALA A 11 35.84 -35.99 22.65
CA ALA A 11 36.25 -35.09 21.55
C ALA A 11 35.25 -34.88 20.39
N GLY A 12 34.91 -33.67 19.94
CA GLY A 12 35.59 -32.38 19.98
C GLY A 12 36.31 -32.10 18.65
N LEU A 13 35.65 -31.42 17.69
CA LEU A 13 36.23 -30.39 16.79
C LEU A 13 35.29 -29.92 15.66
N ALA A 14 35.29 -28.60 15.49
CA ALA A 14 35.28 -27.81 14.25
C ALA A 14 33.97 -27.47 13.50
N LEU A 15 33.85 -26.14 13.34
CA LEU A 15 32.91 -25.33 12.55
C LEU A 15 33.06 -25.49 11.03
N ALA A 16 31.91 -25.53 10.32
CA ALA A 16 31.62 -24.96 9.00
C ALA A 16 30.12 -25.21 8.74
N GLY A 17 29.20 -24.25 8.58
CA GLY A 17 29.26 -22.99 7.86
C GLY A 17 28.56 -23.16 6.50
N LEU A 18 27.22 -23.08 6.45
CA LEU A 18 26.51 -22.67 5.23
C LEU A 18 25.23 -21.91 5.62
N VAL A 19 25.34 -20.60 5.40
CA VAL A 19 24.31 -19.57 5.46
C VAL A 19 23.23 -19.91 4.43
N ASN A 20 22.07 -20.38 4.88
CA ASN A 20 20.85 -20.22 4.11
C ASN A 20 20.21 -18.91 4.56
N GLY A 21 20.62 -17.85 3.88
CA GLY A 21 20.01 -16.53 3.95
C GLY A 21 18.56 -16.64 3.50
N GLN A 22 17.67 -16.91 4.46
CA GLN A 22 16.27 -16.57 4.31
C GLN A 22 16.23 -15.04 4.38
N ALA A 23 16.43 -14.41 3.23
CA ALA A 23 15.87 -13.10 3.02
C ALA A 23 14.35 -13.26 3.11
N ALA A 24 13.84 -13.28 4.35
CA ALA A 24 12.53 -12.73 4.60
C ALA A 24 12.66 -11.28 4.14
N LEU A 25 12.32 -11.04 2.87
CA LEU A 25 11.96 -9.72 2.40
C LEU A 25 10.82 -9.32 3.32
N ALA A 26 11.16 -8.54 4.35
CA ALA A 26 10.20 -7.77 5.09
C ALA A 26 9.39 -7.04 4.01
N ALA A 27 8.14 -7.47 3.83
CA ALA A 27 7.13 -6.64 3.18
C ALA A 27 6.98 -5.43 4.10
N GLY A 28 7.89 -4.46 3.95
CA GLY A 28 7.83 -3.21 4.66
C GLY A 28 6.49 -2.59 4.29
N ALA A 29 5.70 -2.25 5.29
CA ALA A 29 4.51 -1.44 5.09
C ALA A 29 4.87 -0.23 4.22
N CYS A 30 3.94 0.23 3.38
CA CYS A 30 4.12 1.41 2.54
C CYS A 30 4.47 2.71 3.27
N THR A 31 4.56 2.66 4.60
CA THR A 31 5.10 3.68 5.49
C THR A 31 6.45 4.25 5.06
N SER A 32 7.22 3.57 4.20
CA SER A 32 8.54 4.03 3.73
C SER A 32 8.57 4.57 2.28
N SER A 33 7.44 4.59 1.55
CA SER A 33 7.41 5.20 0.21
C SER A 33 7.52 6.72 0.28
N PRO A 34 8.25 7.39 -0.64
CA PRO A 34 8.23 8.86 -0.75
C PRO A 34 6.82 9.44 -0.95
N ALA A 35 5.86 8.63 -1.39
CA ALA A 35 4.47 9.02 -1.61
C ALA A 35 3.52 8.63 -0.45
N HIS A 36 4.04 8.17 0.69
CA HIS A 36 3.21 7.71 1.81
C HIS A 36 2.20 8.78 2.27
N GLU A 37 2.68 10.02 2.45
CA GLU A 37 1.82 11.15 2.79
C GLU A 37 0.71 11.39 1.76
N ALA A 38 1.00 11.20 0.47
CA ALA A 38 0.03 11.35 -0.60
C ALA A 38 -1.08 10.30 -0.54
N PHE A 39 -0.73 9.05 -0.22
CA PHE A 39 -1.70 7.98 -0.01
C PHE A 39 -2.58 8.25 1.22
N ASP A 40 -2.01 8.73 2.32
CA ASP A 40 -2.76 9.04 3.54
C ASP A 40 -3.72 10.21 3.33
N VAL A 41 -3.26 11.29 2.70
CA VAL A 41 -4.10 12.47 2.42
C VAL A 41 -5.19 12.14 1.40
N GLN A 42 -4.89 11.35 0.36
CA GLN A 42 -5.91 10.89 -0.58
C GLN A 42 -6.91 9.95 0.08
N GLY A 43 -6.43 9.05 0.94
CA GLY A 43 -7.24 8.20 1.80
C GLY A 43 -8.24 9.02 2.61
N LEU A 44 -7.75 10.06 3.30
CA LEU A 44 -8.56 10.93 4.14
C LEU A 44 -9.61 11.68 3.32
N LYS A 45 -9.22 12.27 2.19
CA LYS A 45 -10.12 12.98 1.29
C LYS A 45 -11.25 12.07 0.80
N SER A 46 -10.93 10.83 0.41
CA SER A 46 -11.92 9.84 0.01
C SER A 46 -12.86 9.48 1.17
N GLU A 47 -12.33 9.24 2.39
CA GLU A 47 -13.14 8.85 3.55
C GLU A 47 -14.12 9.97 3.91
N LEU A 48 -13.66 11.22 3.89
CA LEU A 48 -14.52 12.40 4.12
C LEU A 48 -15.56 12.55 3.01
N MET A 49 -15.23 12.29 1.75
CA MET A 49 -16.18 12.32 0.64
C MET A 49 -17.27 11.26 0.81
N VAL A 50 -16.89 9.99 1.07
CA VAL A 50 -17.85 8.89 1.31
C VAL A 50 -18.73 9.23 2.51
N THR A 51 -18.13 9.69 3.61
CA THR A 51 -18.87 10.13 4.80
C THR A 51 -19.86 11.24 4.47
N ALA A 52 -19.45 12.24 3.69
CA ALA A 52 -20.32 13.33 3.27
C ALA A 52 -21.51 12.84 2.43
N LEU A 53 -21.29 11.91 1.51
CA LEU A 53 -22.35 11.33 0.68
C LEU A 53 -23.33 10.50 1.52
N SER A 54 -22.83 9.66 2.44
CA SER A 54 -23.67 8.81 3.27
C SER A 54 -24.46 9.59 4.33
N CYS A 55 -23.91 10.70 4.83
CA CYS A 55 -24.46 11.42 5.98
C CYS A 55 -25.00 12.82 5.65
N ASN A 56 -25.12 13.16 4.36
CA ASN A 56 -25.59 14.47 3.89
C ASN A 56 -24.78 15.66 4.46
N MET A 57 -23.46 15.55 4.41
CA MET A 57 -22.51 16.56 4.92
C MET A 57 -21.64 17.16 3.80
N GLN A 58 -22.16 17.28 2.59
CA GLN A 58 -21.42 17.76 1.42
C GLN A 58 -20.84 19.16 1.62
N ASP A 59 -21.54 20.05 2.32
CA ASP A 59 -21.05 21.39 2.64
C ASP A 59 -19.78 21.36 3.50
N ARG A 60 -19.71 20.45 4.48
CA ARG A 60 -18.52 20.27 5.32
C ARG A 60 -17.33 19.76 4.52
N TYR A 61 -17.57 18.83 3.58
CA TYR A 61 -16.57 18.37 2.65
C TYR A 61 -16.08 19.49 1.71
N ASN A 62 -16.99 20.29 1.17
CA ASN A 62 -16.63 21.41 0.30
C ASN A 62 -15.80 22.46 1.05
N ALA A 63 -16.12 22.74 2.32
CA ALA A 63 -15.32 23.61 3.17
C ALA A 63 -13.90 23.06 3.40
N PHE A 64 -13.79 21.76 3.69
CA PHE A 64 -12.51 21.05 3.80
C PHE A 64 -11.68 21.17 2.52
N VAL A 65 -12.26 20.82 1.36
CA VAL A 65 -11.57 20.88 0.07
C VAL A 65 -11.14 22.32 -0.25
N THR A 66 -11.99 23.30 0.02
CA THR A 66 -11.68 24.72 -0.25
C THR A 66 -10.49 25.18 0.59
N ARG A 67 -10.48 24.86 1.89
CA ARG A 67 -9.41 25.27 2.81
C ARG A 67 -8.06 24.63 2.46
N PHE A 68 -8.06 23.32 2.20
CA PHE A 68 -6.82 22.57 2.00
C PHE A 68 -6.48 22.34 0.52
N ARG A 69 -7.19 23.00 -0.40
CA ARG A 69 -7.00 22.84 -1.86
C ARG A 69 -5.53 22.83 -2.30
N PRO A 70 -4.65 23.75 -1.85
CA PRO A 70 -3.25 23.73 -2.28
C PRO A 70 -2.55 22.42 -1.89
N LYS A 71 -2.74 21.97 -0.65
CA LYS A 71 -2.15 20.71 -0.15
C LYS A 71 -2.75 19.49 -0.86
N LEU A 72 -4.06 19.46 -1.06
CA LEU A 72 -4.72 18.36 -1.77
C LEU A 72 -4.23 18.22 -3.22
N LEU A 73 -3.94 19.34 -3.89
CA LEU A 73 -3.40 19.32 -5.26
C LEU A 73 -1.92 18.90 -5.29
N ASP A 74 -1.12 19.30 -4.29
CA ASP A 74 0.27 18.90 -4.16
C ASP A 74 0.39 17.38 -3.96
N GLU A 75 -0.40 16.84 -3.03
CA GLU A 75 -0.45 15.40 -2.77
C GLU A 75 -1.01 14.60 -3.95
N GLU A 76 -2.03 15.11 -4.64
CA GLU A 76 -2.49 14.51 -5.90
C GLU A 76 -1.36 14.49 -6.94
N GLY A 77 -0.53 15.52 -7.02
CA GLY A 77 0.66 15.56 -7.87
C GLY A 77 1.70 14.50 -7.49
N ALA A 78 1.99 14.36 -6.20
CA ALA A 78 2.91 13.35 -5.67
C ALA A 78 2.41 11.92 -5.91
N LEU A 79 1.11 11.68 -5.72
CA LEU A 79 0.46 10.41 -6.01
C LEU A 79 0.55 10.06 -7.49
N ASN A 80 0.22 11.01 -8.37
CA ASN A 80 0.35 10.83 -9.82
C ASN A 80 1.81 10.57 -10.24
N ALA A 81 2.77 11.26 -9.62
CA ALA A 81 4.19 11.01 -9.86
C ALA A 81 4.57 9.58 -9.48
N TYR A 82 4.13 9.09 -8.31
CA TYR A 82 4.34 7.70 -7.89
C TYR A 82 3.80 6.69 -8.90
N PHE A 83 2.54 6.84 -9.33
CA PHE A 83 1.96 5.90 -10.30
C PHE A 83 2.72 5.94 -11.64
N ARG A 84 3.15 7.12 -12.08
CA ARG A 84 3.98 7.29 -13.29
C ARG A 84 5.33 6.62 -13.17
N THR A 85 6.03 6.78 -12.05
CA THR A 85 7.35 6.17 -11.85
C THR A 85 7.27 4.66 -11.71
N THR A 86 6.21 4.16 -11.06
CA THR A 86 6.07 2.73 -10.73
C THR A 86 5.50 1.92 -11.89
N TYR A 87 4.51 2.45 -12.62
CA TYR A 87 3.76 1.70 -13.63
C TYR A 87 3.95 2.21 -15.08
N GLY A 88 4.66 3.33 -15.28
CA GLY A 88 4.97 3.87 -16.60
C GLY A 88 3.72 4.10 -17.44
N ARG A 89 3.61 3.38 -18.57
CA ARG A 89 2.44 3.49 -19.49
C ARG A 89 1.12 3.02 -18.87
N GLY A 90 1.16 2.24 -17.79
CA GLY A 90 -0.01 1.78 -17.05
C GLY A 90 -0.50 2.74 -15.97
N ALA A 91 0.23 3.83 -15.71
CA ALA A 91 0.04 4.68 -14.53
C ALA A 91 -1.39 5.16 -14.31
N GLN A 92 -2.03 5.70 -15.35
CA GLN A 92 -3.39 6.22 -15.22
C GLN A 92 -4.38 5.11 -14.82
N ARG A 93 -4.30 3.94 -15.45
CA ARG A 93 -5.18 2.82 -15.13
C ARG A 93 -4.99 2.37 -13.69
N GLU A 94 -3.75 2.18 -13.27
CA GLU A 94 -3.43 1.70 -11.92
C GLU A 94 -3.81 2.74 -10.86
N HIS A 95 -3.77 4.04 -11.20
CA HIS A 95 -4.25 5.12 -10.35
C HIS A 95 -5.78 5.13 -10.25
N ASP A 96 -6.50 5.05 -11.38
CA ASP A 96 -7.97 4.99 -11.39
C ASP A 96 -8.48 3.74 -10.65
N ASP A 97 -7.81 2.60 -10.83
CA ASP A 97 -8.08 1.36 -10.11
C ASP A 97 -7.85 1.52 -8.61
N TYR A 98 -6.81 2.25 -8.19
CA TYR A 98 -6.56 2.59 -6.78
C TYR A 98 -7.70 3.43 -6.20
N ILE A 99 -8.07 4.55 -6.86
CA ILE A 99 -9.13 5.44 -6.37
C ILE A 99 -10.47 4.71 -6.28
N THR A 100 -10.79 3.88 -7.28
CA THR A 100 -12.01 3.07 -7.28
C THR A 100 -12.02 2.07 -6.13
N GLN A 101 -10.93 1.33 -5.93
CA GLN A 101 -10.82 0.37 -4.83
C GLN A 101 -10.90 1.07 -3.46
N LEU A 102 -10.27 2.24 -3.31
CA LEU A 102 -10.29 3.04 -2.09
C LEU A 102 -11.71 3.45 -1.72
N ALA A 103 -12.46 4.02 -2.66
CA ALA A 103 -13.85 4.41 -2.44
C ALA A 103 -14.73 3.19 -2.10
N ASN A 104 -14.49 2.04 -2.73
CA ASN A 104 -15.24 0.81 -2.47
C ASN A 104 -14.99 0.27 -1.06
N VAL A 105 -13.73 0.12 -0.63
CA VAL A 105 -13.42 -0.43 0.71
C VAL A 105 -13.94 0.49 1.82
N GLN A 106 -13.89 1.80 1.62
CA GLN A 106 -14.43 2.79 2.56
C GLN A 106 -15.96 2.76 2.60
N SER A 107 -16.61 2.67 1.43
CA SER A 107 -18.07 2.54 1.34
C SER A 107 -18.56 1.24 1.97
N GLU A 108 -17.90 0.12 1.72
CA GLU A 108 -18.22 -1.16 2.35
C GLU A 108 -18.08 -1.12 3.87
N ARG A 109 -17.04 -0.45 4.39
CA ARG A 109 -16.88 -0.22 5.83
C ARG A 109 -18.07 0.58 6.38
N GLY A 110 -18.49 1.63 5.68
CA GLY A 110 -19.67 2.41 6.05
C GLY A 110 -20.96 1.59 6.05
N LEU A 111 -21.18 0.78 5.02
CA LEU A 111 -22.33 -0.13 4.93
C LEU A 111 -22.35 -1.16 6.06
N LYS A 112 -21.20 -1.73 6.41
CA LYS A 112 -21.05 -2.68 7.53
C LYS A 112 -21.34 -2.04 8.89
N ALA A 113 -21.00 -0.75 9.06
CA ALA A 113 -21.29 0.01 10.27
C ALA A 113 -22.77 0.45 10.35
N GLY A 114 -23.49 0.51 9.22
CA GLY A 114 -24.90 0.87 9.17
C GLY A 114 -25.17 2.25 9.78
N THR A 115 -26.17 2.35 10.66
CA THR A 115 -26.56 3.62 11.31
C THR A 115 -25.48 4.18 12.23
N ALA A 116 -24.54 3.36 12.69
CA ALA A 116 -23.43 3.82 13.53
C ALA A 116 -22.38 4.62 12.75
N PHE A 117 -22.33 4.48 11.42
CA PHE A 117 -21.31 5.09 10.57
C PHE A 117 -21.25 6.61 10.73
N CYS A 118 -22.39 7.29 10.57
CA CYS A 118 -22.43 8.76 10.67
C CYS A 118 -22.05 9.25 12.07
N ASN A 119 -22.50 8.57 13.12
CA ASN A 119 -22.16 8.94 14.50
C ASN A 119 -20.65 8.80 14.78
N GLN A 120 -20.01 7.80 14.18
CA GLN A 120 -18.58 7.53 14.38
C GLN A 120 -17.69 8.42 13.51
N ARG A 121 -18.15 8.80 12.30
CA ARG A 121 -17.32 9.49 11.31
C ARG A 121 -17.57 10.98 11.20
N ALA A 122 -18.74 11.48 11.62
CA ALA A 122 -19.05 12.91 11.53
C ALA A 122 -18.07 13.79 12.32
N ALA A 123 -17.56 13.30 13.46
CA ALA A 123 -16.56 14.00 14.27
C ALA A 123 -15.28 14.31 13.49
N MET A 124 -14.93 13.52 12.46
CA MET A 124 -13.76 13.80 11.63
C MET A 124 -13.86 15.14 10.92
N PHE A 125 -15.08 15.62 10.60
CA PHE A 125 -15.26 16.95 10.03
C PHE A 125 -14.97 18.07 11.03
N ASP A 126 -15.33 17.88 12.29
CA ASP A 126 -15.04 18.86 13.35
C ASP A 126 -13.53 18.90 13.64
N GLU A 127 -12.88 17.73 13.60
CA GLU A 127 -11.42 17.62 13.76
C GLU A 127 -10.64 18.28 12.62
N VAL A 128 -11.02 18.07 11.34
CA VAL A 128 -10.33 18.74 10.22
C VAL A 128 -10.64 20.24 10.14
N ALA A 129 -11.78 20.68 10.70
CA ALA A 129 -12.17 22.08 10.72
C ALA A 129 -11.30 22.94 11.66
N VAL A 130 -10.61 22.33 12.63
CA VAL A 130 -9.71 23.05 13.55
C VAL A 130 -8.24 23.03 13.12
N LEU A 131 -7.87 22.23 12.11
CA LEU A 131 -6.49 22.16 11.63
C LEU A 131 -6.08 23.47 10.96
N GLU A 132 -4.94 24.05 11.35
CA GLU A 132 -4.55 25.40 10.90
C GLU A 132 -3.68 25.38 9.65
N SER A 133 -2.92 24.32 9.44
CA SER A 133 -1.91 24.24 8.39
C SER A 133 -1.98 22.97 7.54
N ALA A 134 -1.33 23.01 6.38
CA ALA A 134 -1.14 21.84 5.53
C ALA A 134 -0.37 20.72 6.25
N GLN A 135 0.55 21.08 7.15
CA GLN A 135 1.31 20.10 7.93
C GLN A 135 0.42 19.40 8.97
N ASP A 136 -0.53 20.12 9.56
CA ASP A 136 -1.50 19.53 10.50
C ASP A 136 -2.43 18.55 9.79
N LEU A 137 -2.83 18.86 8.55
CA LEU A 137 -3.56 17.92 7.71
C LEU A 137 -2.78 16.63 7.46
N SER A 138 -1.51 16.73 7.11
CA SER A 138 -0.66 15.55 6.88
C SER A 138 -0.51 14.68 8.13
N ARG A 139 -0.21 15.31 9.28
CA ARG A 139 -0.11 14.60 10.57
C ARG A 139 -1.44 13.95 10.94
N TYR A 140 -2.54 14.66 10.71
CA TYR A 140 -3.87 14.13 10.97
C TYR A 140 -4.18 12.93 10.08
N ALA A 141 -3.90 13.01 8.77
CA ALA A 141 -4.10 11.90 7.84
C ALA A 141 -3.28 10.67 8.23
N GLN A 142 -1.99 10.85 8.56
CA GLN A 142 -1.09 9.78 9.00
C GLN A 142 -1.52 9.15 10.35
N ALA A 143 -2.04 9.96 11.28
CA ALA A 143 -2.47 9.48 12.58
C ALA A 143 -3.83 8.76 12.54
N LYS A 144 -4.62 9.00 11.50
CA LYS A 144 -5.92 8.36 11.34
C LYS A 144 -5.73 7.00 10.68
N ASP A 145 -6.32 5.98 11.30
CA ASP A 145 -6.42 4.62 10.75
C ASP A 145 -7.46 4.59 9.59
N ILE A 146 -7.05 5.18 8.47
CA ILE A 146 -7.81 5.22 7.23
C ILE A 146 -7.53 3.93 6.48
N ILE A 147 -8.60 3.21 6.14
CA ILE A 147 -8.48 1.97 5.40
C ILE A 147 -7.99 2.28 3.98
N GLN A 148 -6.92 1.58 3.59
CA GLN A 148 -6.39 1.58 2.23
C GLN A 148 -6.77 0.23 1.57
N PRO A 149 -6.80 0.13 0.23
CA PRO A 149 -7.02 -1.16 -0.39
C PRO A 149 -5.82 -2.07 -0.15
N ALA A 150 -6.07 -3.36 0.14
CA ALA A 150 -5.03 -4.35 0.45
C ALA A 150 -3.95 -4.48 -0.63
N SER A 151 -4.30 -4.21 -1.89
CA SER A 151 -3.40 -4.14 -3.05
C SER A 151 -2.34 -3.04 -2.95
N TYR A 152 -2.49 -2.10 -2.02
CA TYR A 152 -1.60 -0.95 -1.81
C TYR A 152 -1.10 -0.81 -0.37
N GLU A 153 -1.54 -1.66 0.58
CA GLU A 153 -0.97 -1.73 1.93
C GLU A 153 0.43 -2.39 1.94
N THR A 154 0.73 -3.19 0.91
CA THR A 154 2.04 -3.80 0.70
C THR A 154 2.77 -3.07 -0.43
N CYS A 155 3.87 -2.39 -0.10
CA CYS A 155 4.69 -1.65 -1.08
C CYS A 155 5.51 -2.53 -2.01
N ALA A 156 5.11 -3.79 -2.18
CA ALA A 156 5.54 -4.57 -3.32
C ALA A 156 4.59 -4.24 -4.47
N ALA A 157 5.09 -3.52 -5.47
CA ALA A 157 4.42 -3.52 -6.78
C ALA A 157 4.09 -4.98 -7.13
N PRO A 158 2.85 -5.31 -7.54
CA PRO A 158 2.51 -6.68 -7.87
C PRO A 158 3.54 -7.21 -8.88
N GLU A 159 3.97 -8.47 -8.74
CA GLU A 159 5.01 -9.16 -9.54
C GLU A 159 4.77 -9.18 -11.07
N ARG A 160 3.85 -8.36 -11.60
CA ARG A 160 3.63 -8.12 -13.02
C ARG A 160 4.93 -7.73 -13.76
N ALA A 161 5.87 -7.05 -13.11
CA ALA A 161 7.20 -6.80 -13.68
C ALA A 161 8.03 -8.09 -13.84
N LEU A 162 7.97 -9.00 -12.87
CA LEU A 162 8.61 -10.31 -12.94
C LEU A 162 8.00 -11.16 -14.07
N HIS A 163 6.66 -11.19 -14.20
CA HIS A 163 5.99 -11.97 -15.24
C HIS A 163 6.22 -11.42 -16.65
N ALA A 164 6.30 -10.09 -16.82
CA ALA A 164 6.62 -9.48 -18.11
C ALA A 164 8.05 -9.82 -18.55
N GLU A 165 9.02 -9.81 -17.63
CA GLU A 165 10.40 -10.16 -17.93
C GLU A 165 10.56 -11.66 -18.24
N VAL A 166 9.91 -12.54 -17.47
CA VAL A 166 9.87 -13.99 -17.74
C VAL A 166 9.27 -14.28 -19.13
N ARG A 167 8.20 -13.58 -19.52
CA ARG A 167 7.58 -13.72 -20.85
C ARG A 167 8.46 -13.19 -21.99
N SER A 168 9.26 -12.16 -21.73
CA SER A 168 10.22 -11.63 -22.71
C SER A 168 11.39 -12.60 -22.95
N ARG A 169 11.94 -13.17 -21.86
CA ARG A 169 13.05 -14.13 -21.90
C ARG A 169 12.63 -15.45 -22.56
N SER A 170 11.40 -15.92 -22.32
CA SER A 170 10.89 -17.14 -22.97
C SER A 170 10.69 -16.96 -24.47
N ARG A 171 10.18 -15.80 -24.92
CA ARG A 171 10.06 -15.46 -26.35
C ARG A 171 11.42 -15.33 -27.05
N ALA A 172 12.40 -14.70 -26.41
CA ALA A 172 13.76 -14.57 -26.95
C ALA A 172 14.45 -15.94 -27.09
N ARG A 173 14.27 -16.84 -26.11
CA ARG A 173 14.83 -18.19 -26.13
C ARG A 173 14.18 -19.05 -27.22
N ALA A 174 12.86 -18.95 -27.41
CA ALA A 174 12.16 -19.64 -28.49
C ALA A 174 12.64 -19.19 -29.88
N ALA A 175 12.82 -17.88 -30.09
CA ALA A 175 13.31 -17.33 -31.35
C ALA A 175 14.76 -17.75 -31.68
N HIS A 176 15.60 -17.94 -30.66
CA HIS A 176 16.97 -18.44 -30.86
C HIS A 176 16.99 -19.91 -31.30
N THR A 177 16.15 -20.76 -30.71
CA THR A 177 16.05 -22.18 -31.07
C THR A 177 15.54 -22.39 -32.49
N THR A 178 14.57 -21.59 -32.96
CA THR A 178 14.06 -21.70 -34.35
C THR A 178 15.08 -21.28 -35.39
N ARG A 179 16.05 -20.44 -35.02
CA ARG A 179 17.14 -20.00 -35.92
C ARG A 179 18.27 -21.03 -36.02
N ALA A 180 18.49 -21.82 -34.96
CA ALA A 180 19.52 -22.86 -34.93
C ALA A 180 19.13 -24.15 -35.67
N THR A 181 17.83 -24.41 -35.87
CA THR A 181 17.32 -25.60 -36.58
C THR A 181 17.09 -25.39 -38.08
N ARG A 182 17.40 -24.20 -38.61
CA ARG A 182 17.16 -23.82 -40.01
C ARG A 182 18.45 -23.67 -40.83
N SER A 183 19.57 -24.19 -40.33
CA SER A 183 20.89 -24.23 -40.99
C SER A 183 21.29 -25.66 -41.31
#